data_AF-A0A7V0QDX1-F1
#
_entry.id   AF-A0A7V0QDX1-F1
#
_cell.length_a   1.000
_cell.length_b   1.000
_cell.length_c   1.000
_cell.angle_alpha   90.00
_cell.angle_beta   90.00
_cell.angle_gamma   90.00
#
_symmetry.space_group_name_H-M   'P 1'
#
loop_
_entity.id
_entity.type
_entity.pdbx_description
1 polymer ?
#
loop_
_entity_poly.entity_id
_entity_poly.type
_entity_poly.pdbx_seq_one_letter_code
_entity_poly.pdbx_strand_id
1 'polypeptide(L)'
;ADPGRVAAGVVTGIGFIGAGTIIRFRASVRGLTTAASLWVTAGIGLAIGSGFYLGALITTALILFALVFLGRFERFISKKKMSKDATYRTK
;
A
#
# COMPACT_ATOMS: atom_id res chain seq x y z
N ALA A 1 6.81 20.04 23.41
CA ALA A 1 7.17 19.47 22.10
C ALA A 1 5.92 19.49 21.23
N ASP A 2 5.99 20.00 20.00
CA ASP A 2 4.83 20.10 19.12
C ASP A 2 4.64 18.77 18.35
N PRO A 3 3.59 17.97 18.65
CA PRO A 3 3.41 16.65 18.03
C PRO A 3 3.21 16.74 16.51
N GLY A 4 2.68 17.87 16.02
CA GLY A 4 2.45 18.13 14.60
C GLY A 4 3.75 18.21 13.80
N ARG A 5 4.82 18.78 14.38
CA ARG A 5 6.14 18.83 13.74
C ARG A 5 6.76 17.45 13.55
N VAL A 6 6.62 16.57 14.54
CA VAL A 6 7.11 15.19 14.45
C VAL A 6 6.33 14.42 13.40
N ALA A 7 4.99 14.54 13.41
CA ALA A 7 4.13 13.90 12.42
C ALA A 7 4.46 14.36 10.98
N ALA A 8 4.65 15.67 10.76
CA ALA A 8 5.03 16.21 9.46
C ALA A 8 6.36 15.64 8.94
N GLY A 9 7.35 15.47 9.81
CA GLY A 9 8.63 14.85 9.47
C GLY A 9 8.47 13.39 9.04
N VAL A 10 7.69 12.60 9.79
CA VAL A 10 7.42 11.19 9.46
C VAL A 10 6.68 11.04 8.14
N VAL A 11 5.63 11.85 7.91
CA VAL A 11 4.84 11.81 6.66
C VAL A 11 5.72 12.15 5.46
N THR A 12 6.62 13.13 5.60
CA THR A 12 7.57 13.52 4.54
C THR A 12 8.56 12.39 4.24
N GLY A 13 9.16 11.80 5.26
CA GLY A 13 10.13 10.70 5.11
C GLY A 13 9.52 9.46 4.48
N ILE A 14 8.34 9.03 4.95
CA ILE A 14 7.66 7.85 4.39
C ILE A 14 7.15 8.10 2.97
N GLY A 15 6.73 9.33 2.64
CA GLY A 15 6.34 9.69 1.27
C GLY A 15 7.48 9.48 0.29
N PHE A 16 8.70 9.86 0.66
CA PHE A 16 9.90 9.64 -0.14
C PHE A 16 10.22 8.16 -0.32
N ILE A 17 10.22 7.37 0.76
CA ILE A 17 10.47 5.92 0.71
C ILE A 17 9.40 5.21 -0.13
N GLY A 18 8.13 5.57 0.08
CA GLY A 18 6.99 5.03 -0.67
C GLY A 18 7.12 5.26 -2.16
N ALA A 19 7.48 6.49 -2.58
CA ALA A 19 7.75 6.80 -3.99
C ALA A 19 8.89 5.95 -4.55
N GLY A 20 9.96 5.73 -3.78
CA GLY A 20 11.09 4.88 -4.17
C GLY A 20 10.73 3.40 -4.39
N THR A 21 9.65 2.91 -3.77
CA THR A 21 9.17 1.54 -3.99
C THR A 21 8.37 1.37 -5.29
N ILE A 22 7.94 2.46 -5.94
CA ILE A 22 7.15 2.42 -7.17
C ILE A 22 8.10 2.40 -8.37
N ILE A 23 8.10 1.29 -9.09
CA ILE A 23 8.97 1.09 -10.25
C ILE A 23 8.11 0.90 -11.51
N ARG A 24 8.43 1.65 -12.57
CA ARG A 24 7.76 1.56 -13.87
C ARG A 24 8.67 0.89 -14.89
N PHE A 25 8.21 -0.22 -15.48
CA PHE A 25 8.86 -0.90 -16.61
C PHE A 25 7.92 -0.94 -17.81
N ARG A 26 8.26 -0.20 -18.88
CA ARG A 26 7.41 0.00 -20.08
C ARG A 26 5.97 0.38 -19.71
N ALA A 27 5.03 -0.56 -19.84
CA ALA A 27 3.60 -0.38 -19.57
C ALA A 27 3.15 -0.98 -18.23
N SER A 28 4.06 -1.55 -17.42
CA SER A 28 3.75 -2.17 -16.13
C SER A 28 4.31 -1.33 -14.98
N VAL A 29 3.48 -1.05 -13.98
CA VAL A 29 3.88 -0.43 -12.71
C VAL A 29 3.89 -1.50 -11.63
N ARG A 30 4.96 -1.54 -10.82
CA ARG A 30 5.12 -2.47 -9.70
C ARG A 30 5.37 -1.68 -8.42
N GLY A 31 4.94 -2.22 -7.28
CA GLY A 31 5.20 -1.61 -5.96
C GLY A 31 4.18 -0.57 -5.49
N LEU A 32 3.10 -0.30 -6.25
CA LEU A 32 2.01 0.60 -5.83
C LEU A 32 1.38 0.18 -4.48
N THR A 33 1.05 -1.11 -4.33
CA THR A 33 0.46 -1.64 -3.10
C THR A 33 1.44 -1.57 -1.92
N THR A 34 2.73 -1.80 -2.19
CA THR A 34 3.78 -1.67 -1.19
C THR A 34 3.90 -0.23 -0.69
N ALA A 35 3.95 0.75 -1.61
CA ALA A 35 3.97 2.17 -1.28
C ALA A 35 2.78 2.57 -0.40
N ALA A 36 1.57 2.15 -0.78
CA ALA A 36 0.35 2.41 0.00
C ALA A 36 0.42 1.79 1.41
N SER A 37 0.89 0.55 1.52
CA SER A 37 1.00 -0.14 2.82
C SER A 37 2.02 0.51 3.76
N LEU A 38 3.14 1.00 3.25
CA LEU A 38 4.14 1.74 4.04
C LEU A 38 3.57 3.05 4.58
N TRP A 39 2.82 3.77 3.74
CA TRP A 39 2.20 5.03 4.13
C TRP A 39 1.19 4.84 5.26
N VAL A 40 0.33 3.83 5.15
CA VAL A 40 -0.68 3.56 6.18
C VAL A 40 -0.03 3.04 7.48
N THR A 41 0.96 2.16 7.39
CA THR A 41 1.68 1.65 8.57
C THR A 41 2.31 2.78 9.37
N ALA A 42 2.89 3.78 8.72
CA ALA A 42 3.41 4.96 9.39
C ALA A 42 2.31 5.81 10.04
N GLY A 43 1.16 6.00 9.37
CA GLY A 43 0.00 6.68 9.96
C GLY A 43 -0.53 5.97 11.22
N ILE A 44 -0.58 4.64 11.21
CA ILE A 44 -0.95 3.83 12.39
C ILE A 44 0.09 4.02 13.50
N GLY A 45 1.39 3.97 13.18
CA GLY A 45 2.47 4.22 14.14
C GLY A 45 2.39 5.60 14.79
N LEU A 46 2.03 6.64 14.03
CA LEU A 46 1.79 7.99 14.55
C LEU A 46 0.55 8.05 15.46
N ALA A 47 -0.53 7.36 15.11
CA ALA A 47 -1.73 7.28 15.95
C ALA A 47 -1.48 6.56 17.28
N ILE A 48 -0.68 5.49 17.26
CA ILE A 48 -0.25 4.79 18.49
C ILE A 48 0.69 5.69 19.29
N GLY A 49 1.66 6.33 18.64
CA GLY A 49 2.64 7.22 19.27
C GLY A 49 2.02 8.47 19.91
N SER A 50 0.84 8.91 19.45
CA SER A 50 0.07 9.99 20.06
C SER A 50 -0.89 9.53 21.16
N GLY A 51 -0.96 8.22 21.46
CA GLY A 51 -1.84 7.63 22.47
C GLY A 51 -3.25 7.31 21.98
N PHE A 52 -3.54 7.43 20.68
CA PHE A 52 -4.85 7.17 20.09
C PHE A 52 -5.04 5.70 19.69
N TYR A 53 -5.00 4.82 20.69
CA TYR A 53 -5.02 3.37 20.49
C TYR A 53 -6.30 2.84 19.83
N LEU A 54 -7.46 3.38 20.22
CA LEU A 54 -8.75 2.91 19.70
C LEU A 54 -8.89 3.21 18.19
N GLY A 55 -8.51 4.42 17.78
CA GLY A 55 -8.50 4.79 16.37
C GLY A 55 -7.45 4.03 15.58
N ALA A 56 -6.27 3.78 16.15
CA ALA A 56 -5.24 2.95 15.53
C ALA A 56 -5.72 1.52 15.29
N LEU A 57 -6.43 0.92 16.25
CA LEU A 57 -6.98 -0.43 16.12
C LEU A 57 -8.02 -0.52 14.99
N ILE A 58 -8.98 0.41 14.97
CA ILE A 58 -10.03 0.47 13.94
C ILE A 58 -9.42 0.69 12.55
N THR A 59 -8.45 1.61 12.46
CA THR A 59 -7.75 1.91 11.19
C THR A 59 -6.97 0.70 10.70
N THR A 60 -6.29 -0.02 11.60
CA THR A 60 -5.56 -1.26 11.27
C THR A 60 -6.51 -2.33 10.76
N ALA A 61 -7.66 -2.55 11.42
CA ALA A 61 -8.64 -3.52 10.98
C ALA A 61 -9.21 -3.17 9.59
N LEU A 62 -9.56 -1.91 9.37
CA LEU A 62 -10.05 -1.42 8.08
C LEU A 62 -9.01 -1.60 6.96
N ILE A 63 -7.75 -1.27 7.22
CA ILE A 63 -6.73 -1.37 6.17
C ILE A 63 -6.37 -2.83 5.86
N LEU A 64 -6.33 -3.70 6.86
CA LEU A 64 -6.14 -5.14 6.65
C LEU A 64 -7.29 -5.71 5.83
N PHE A 65 -8.53 -5.34 6.14
CA PHE A 65 -9.69 -5.73 5.35
C PHE A 65 -9.56 -5.27 3.89
N ALA A 66 -9.21 -4.00 3.67
CA ALA A 66 -9.01 -3.45 2.33
C ALA A 66 -7.88 -4.16 1.56
N LEU A 67 -6.73 -4.42 2.21
CA LEU A 67 -5.58 -5.11 1.60
C LEU A 67 -5.90 -6.56 1.24
N VAL A 68 -6.59 -7.30 2.13
CA VAL A 68 -7.00 -8.69 1.87
C VAL A 68 -8.02 -8.73 0.74
N PHE A 69 -9.01 -7.84 0.75
CA PHE A 69 -10.03 -7.77 -0.29
C PHE A 69 -9.41 -7.41 -1.65
N LEU A 70 -8.54 -6.40 -1.69
CA LEU A 70 -7.84 -6.00 -2.91
C LEU A 70 -6.92 -7.11 -3.44
N GLY A 71 -6.16 -7.78 -2.57
CA GLY A 71 -5.31 -8.92 -2.95
C GLY A 71 -6.10 -10.16 -3.38
N ARG A 72 -7.35 -10.32 -2.90
CA ARG A 72 -8.29 -11.33 -3.41
C ARG A 72 -8.77 -10.94 -4.80
N PHE A 73 -9.16 -9.68 -4.98
CA PHE A 73 -9.71 -9.13 -6.21
C PHE A 73 -8.67 -9.12 -7.35
N GLU A 74 -7.43 -8.76 -7.06
CA GLU A 74 -6.32 -8.80 -8.02
C GLU A 74 -6.06 -10.22 -8.53
N ARG A 75 -6.12 -11.23 -7.64
CA ARG A 75 -6.02 -12.64 -8.04
C ARG A 75 -7.18 -13.09 -8.95
N PHE A 76 -8.40 -12.59 -8.73
CA PHE A 76 -9.54 -12.85 -9.61
C PHE A 76 -9.34 -12.25 -11.00
N ILE A 77 -8.82 -11.02 -11.09
CA ILE A 77 -8.56 -10.34 -12.36
C ILE A 77 -7.38 -10.96 -13.10
N SER A 78 -6.29 -11.29 -12.39
CA SER A 78 -5.06 -11.83 -13.00
C SER A 78 -5.27 -13.20 -13.64
N LYS A 79 -6.17 -14.03 -13.09
CA LYS A 79 -6.57 -15.33 -13.69
C LYS A 79 -7.10 -15.20 -15.13
N LYS A 80 -7.60 -14.04 -15.53
CA LYS A 80 -8.11 -13.78 -16.90
C LYS A 80 -7.00 -13.46 -17.92
N LYS A 81 -5.79 -13.08 -17.49
CA LYS A 81 -4.69 -12.70 -18.40
C LYS A 81 -3.90 -13.91 -18.91
N MET A 82 -3.72 -14.95 -18.09
CA MET A 82 -2.90 -16.12 -18.47
C MET A 82 -3.50 -16.98 -19.58
N SER A 83 -4.82 -16.92 -19.80
CA SER A 83 -5.47 -17.65 -20.91
C SER A 83 -5.26 -16.98 -22.28
N LYS A 84 -4.88 -15.70 -22.35
CA LYS A 84 -4.73 -14.99 -23.63
C LYS A 84 -3.29 -15.03 -24.18
N ASP A 85 -2.28 -15.10 -23.33
CA ASP A 85 -0.88 -15.15 -23.78
C ASP A 85 -0.45 -16.52 -24.35
N ALA A 86 -1.06 -17.61 -23.90
CA ALA A 86 -0.78 -18.95 -24.44
C ALA A 86 -1.25 -19.14 -25.89
N THR A 87 -2.22 -18.34 -26.35
CA THR A 87 -2.76 -18.43 -27.73
C THR A 87 -1.97 -17.58 -28.73
N TYR A 88 -1.20 -16.58 -28.28
CA TYR A 88 -0.41 -15.70 -29.17
C TYR A 88 1.00 -16.21 -29.50
N ARG A 89 1.44 -17.30 -28.86
CA ARG A 89 2.77 -17.90 -29.09
C ARG A 89 2.75 -19.06 -30.10
N THR A 90 1.58 -19.37 -30.66
CA THR A 90 1.36 -20.46 -31.64
C THR A 90 0.87 -19.93 -33.00
N LYS A 91 1.05 -18.63 -33.29
CA LYS A 91 0.87 -18.06 -34.63
C LYS A 91 2.11 -17.32 -35.06
#